data_AF-A0A534R9W8-F1
#
_entry.id   AF-A0A534R9W8-F1
#
_cell.length_a   1.000
_cell.length_b   1.000
_cell.length_c   1.000
_cell.angle_alpha   90.00
_cell.angle_beta   90.00
_cell.angle_gamma   90.00
#
_symmetry.space_group_name_H-M   'P 1'
#
loop_
_entity.id
_entity.type
_entity.pdbx_description
1 polymer ?
#
loop_
_entity_poly.entity_id
_entity_poly.type
_entity_poly.pdbx_seq_one_letter_code
_entity_poly.pdbx_strand_id
1 'polypeptide(L)'
;MGAEPSSWKRCSTCKKELPFVSAYWACNVSTCNRSRTALAFCSVPCWDAHVPMLRHRDAWAEERRSPSAAEWARQQREAEAKERRRAARARGGSR
;
A
#
# COMPACT_ATOMS: atom_id res chain seq x y z
N MET A 1 20.79 15.63 -1.69
CA MET A 1 19.44 16.17 -1.98
C MET A 1 18.43 15.13 -1.51
N GLY A 2 18.01 15.22 -0.24
CA GLY A 2 17.02 14.32 0.32
C GLY A 2 15.65 14.81 -0.11
N ALA A 3 14.98 14.06 -0.98
CA ALA A 3 13.61 14.36 -1.35
C ALA A 3 12.73 14.19 -0.10
N GLU A 4 12.17 15.30 0.39
CA GLU A 4 10.98 15.24 1.22
C GLU A 4 9.95 14.38 0.47
N PRO A 5 9.34 13.37 1.09
CA PRO A 5 8.37 12.55 0.39
C PRO A 5 7.12 13.40 0.14
N SER A 6 7.08 14.10 -1.00
CA SER A 6 5.90 14.81 -1.49
C SER A 6 4.77 13.86 -1.90
N SER A 7 5.10 12.57 -2.03
CA SER A 7 4.20 11.51 -2.45
C SER A 7 4.13 10.39 -1.41
N TRP A 8 2.93 9.83 -1.24
CA TRP A 8 2.67 8.74 -0.33
C TRP A 8 3.27 7.43 -0.84
N LYS A 9 3.02 7.14 -2.11
CA LYS A 9 3.39 5.89 -2.79
C LYS A 9 3.69 6.15 -4.27
N ARG A 10 4.13 5.10 -4.98
CA ARG A 10 4.24 5.09 -6.43
C ARG A 10 3.26 4.08 -7.01
N CYS A 11 2.73 4.39 -8.19
CA CYS A 11 1.89 3.48 -8.92
C CYS A 11 2.64 2.19 -9.22
N SER A 12 2.01 1.03 -8.97
CA SER A 12 2.65 -0.26 -9.22
C SER A 12 2.97 -0.49 -10.71
N THR A 13 2.15 0.07 -11.61
CA THR A 13 2.25 -0.08 -13.07
C THR A 13 3.18 0.95 -13.70
N CYS A 14 2.84 2.24 -13.63
CA CYS A 14 3.59 3.30 -14.33
C CYS A 14 4.65 4.00 -13.45
N LYS A 15 4.78 3.62 -12.17
CA LYS A 15 5.71 4.22 -11.19
C LYS A 15 5.50 5.71 -10.90
N LYS A 16 4.44 6.33 -11.44
CA LYS A 16 4.05 7.70 -11.13
C LYS A 16 3.81 7.87 -9.63
N GLU A 17 4.22 9.02 -9.12
CA GLU A 17 4.03 9.42 -7.73
C GLU A 17 2.55 9.64 -7.40
N LEU A 18 2.10 9.09 -6.27
CA LEU A 18 0.75 9.23 -5.73
C LEU A 18 0.79 10.26 -4.60
N PRO A 19 0.20 11.44 -4.77
CA PRO A 19 0.19 12.46 -3.72
C PRO A 19 -0.69 12.04 -2.54
N PHE A 20 -0.41 12.63 -1.37
CA PHE A 20 -1.27 12.47 -0.19
C PHE A 20 -2.67 13.05 -0.45
N VAL A 21 -3.67 12.55 0.28
CA VAL A 21 -5.05 13.08 0.25
C VAL A 21 -5.73 12.98 -1.14
N SER A 22 -5.12 12.28 -2.09
CA SER A 22 -5.62 12.09 -3.46
C SER A 22 -6.31 10.74 -3.64
N ALA A 23 -7.24 10.68 -4.61
CA ALA A 23 -7.81 9.43 -5.08
C ALA A 23 -6.74 8.54 -5.69
N TYR A 24 -6.82 7.24 -5.40
CA TYR A 24 -6.03 6.18 -5.99
C TYR A 24 -6.91 4.94 -6.13
N TRP A 25 -6.48 3.99 -6.95
CA TRP A 25 -7.20 2.75 -7.19
C TRP A 25 -6.46 1.60 -6.52
N ALA A 26 -7.19 0.81 -5.74
CA ALA A 26 -6.74 -0.46 -5.19
C ALA A 26 -7.44 -1.60 -5.92
N CYS A 27 -6.83 -2.79 -5.93
CA CYS A 27 -7.52 -3.99 -6.39
C CYS A 27 -8.27 -4.60 -5.21
N ASN A 28 -9.54 -4.99 -5.34
CA ASN A 28 -10.28 -5.62 -4.22
C ASN A 28 -9.63 -6.91 -3.68
N VAL A 29 -8.81 -7.58 -4.48
CA VAL A 29 -8.19 -8.85 -4.08
C VAL A 29 -7.23 -8.64 -2.90
N SER A 30 -7.52 -9.28 -1.76
CA SER A 30 -6.77 -9.16 -0.50
C SER A 30 -5.27 -9.49 -0.62
N THR A 31 -4.89 -10.36 -1.56
CA THR A 31 -3.47 -10.69 -1.82
C THR A 31 -2.69 -9.51 -2.42
N CYS A 32 -3.36 -8.70 -3.25
CA CYS A 32 -2.80 -7.47 -3.84
C CYS A 32 -2.70 -6.33 -2.81
N ASN A 33 -3.56 -6.35 -1.78
CA ASN A 33 -3.63 -5.34 -0.72
C ASN A 33 -2.83 -5.69 0.54
N ARG A 34 -2.09 -6.81 0.56
CA ARG A 34 -1.36 -7.26 1.76
C ARG A 34 -0.31 -6.22 2.17
N SER A 35 -0.06 -6.04 3.47
CA SER A 35 0.75 -4.93 4.03
C SER A 35 2.13 -4.70 3.39
N ARG A 36 2.79 -5.74 2.86
CA ARG A 36 4.09 -5.64 2.17
C ARG A 36 3.99 -5.35 0.67
N THR A 37 2.87 -5.68 0.04
CA THR A 37 2.66 -5.61 -1.41
C THR A 37 1.68 -4.51 -1.81
N ALA A 38 0.87 -4.02 -0.86
CA ALA A 38 -0.26 -3.11 -1.00
C ALA A 38 -0.16 -2.20 -2.24
N LEU A 39 -0.66 -2.75 -3.35
CA LEU A 39 -0.56 -2.17 -4.68
C LEU A 39 -1.46 -0.93 -4.72
N ALA A 40 -0.96 0.13 -5.32
CA ALA A 40 -1.72 1.34 -5.55
C ALA A 40 -1.57 1.75 -7.01
N PHE A 41 -2.67 2.15 -7.62
CA PHE A 41 -2.73 2.54 -9.02
C PHE A 41 -3.20 3.99 -9.13
N CYS A 42 -2.60 4.74 -10.05
CA CYS A 42 -2.97 6.15 -10.26
C CYS A 42 -4.19 6.32 -11.18
N SER A 43 -4.71 5.24 -11.76
CA SER A 43 -5.85 5.25 -12.67
C SER A 43 -6.38 3.83 -12.90
N VAL A 44 -7.64 3.71 -13.33
CA VAL A 44 -8.25 2.44 -13.76
C VAL A 44 -7.45 1.72 -14.87
N PRO A 45 -6.94 2.36 -15.94
CA PRO A 45 -6.11 1.65 -16.93
C PRO A 45 -4.79 1.13 -16.36
N CYS A 46 -4.20 1.79 -15.36
CA CYS A 46 -3.03 1.25 -14.66
C CYS A 46 -3.39 0.02 -13.83
N TRP A 47 -4.60 -0.03 -13.27
CA TRP A 47 -5.13 -1.22 -12.59
C TRP A 47 -5.45 -2.34 -13.58
N ASP A 48 -6.07 -2.03 -14.72
CA ASP A 48 -6.44 -3.00 -15.76
C ASP A 48 -5.20 -3.72 -16.31
N ALA A 49 -4.12 -2.98 -16.57
CA ALA A 49 -2.83 -3.55 -16.96
C ALA A 49 -2.24 -4.54 -15.93
N HIS A 50 -2.69 -4.50 -14.66
CA HIS A 50 -2.32 -5.47 -13.65
C HIS A 50 -3.12 -6.79 -13.74
N VAL A 51 -4.40 -6.74 -14.14
CA VAL A 51 -5.34 -7.87 -14.07
C VAL A 51 -4.85 -9.12 -14.84
N PRO A 52 -4.31 -9.01 -16.07
CA PRO A 52 -3.84 -10.16 -16.85
C PRO A 52 -2.72 -10.94 -16.18
N MET A 53 -1.89 -10.30 -15.34
CA MET A 53 -0.73 -10.96 -14.73
C MET A 53 -1.09 -12.04 -13.72
N LEU A 54 -2.32 -12.03 -13.17
CA LEU A 54 -2.71 -12.92 -12.06
C LEU A 54 -4.02 -13.71 -12.31
N ARG A 55 -4.60 -13.64 -13.52
CA ARG A 55 -5.86 -14.34 -13.89
C ARG A 55 -7.01 -14.09 -12.90
N HIS A 56 -7.11 -12.87 -12.35
CA HIS A 56 -8.20 -12.54 -11.44
C HIS A 56 -9.51 -12.36 -12.22
N ARG A 57 -10.41 -13.35 -12.13
CA ARG A 57 -11.68 -13.36 -12.88
C ARG A 57 -12.74 -12.39 -12.33
N ASP A 58 -12.63 -12.06 -11.05
CA ASP A 58 -13.58 -11.20 -10.30
C ASP A 58 -12.86 -10.04 -9.60
N ALA A 59 -11.79 -9.50 -10.20
CA ALA A 59 -11.15 -8.30 -9.68
C ALA A 59 -11.87 -7.03 -10.19
N TRP A 60 -12.01 -6.04 -9.32
CA TRP A 60 -12.42 -4.69 -9.69
C TRP A 60 -11.50 -3.64 -9.06
N ALA A 61 -11.49 -2.46 -9.67
CA ALA A 61 -10.80 -1.30 -9.16
C ALA A 61 -11.64 -0.63 -8.06
N GLU A 62 -11.14 -0.60 -6.84
CA GLU A 62 -11.72 0.15 -5.74
C GLU A 62 -11.09 1.53 -5.67
N GLU A 63 -11.89 2.57 -5.84
CA GLU A 63 -11.45 3.94 -5.57
C GLU A 63 -11.27 4.13 -4.06
N ARG A 64 -10.08 4.60 -3.67
CA ARG A 64 -9.73 4.87 -2.28
C ARG A 64 -9.01 6.20 -2.20
N ARG A 65 -9.03 6.81 -1.02
CA ARG A 65 -8.31 8.05 -0.75
C ARG A 65 -7.02 7.79 0.00
N SER A 66 -5.93 8.36 -0.50
CA SER A 66 -4.62 8.29 0.13
C SER A 66 -4.69 8.99 1.49
N PRO A 67 -4.01 8.49 2.54
CA PRO A 67 -3.93 9.17 3.82
C PRO A 67 -3.29 10.55 3.66
N SER A 68 -3.44 11.42 4.66
CA SER A 68 -2.57 12.59 4.81
C SER A 68 -1.17 12.19 5.25
N ALA A 69 -0.19 13.08 5.08
CA ALA A 69 1.18 12.85 5.55
C ALA A 69 1.23 12.56 7.07
N ALA A 70 0.40 13.27 7.85
CA ALA A 70 0.29 13.05 9.30
C ALA A 70 -0.29 11.66 9.65
N GLU A 71 -1.35 11.25 8.95
CA GLU A 71 -1.95 9.92 9.14
C GLU A 71 -1.02 8.80 8.70
N TRP A 72 -0.30 9.00 7.60
CA TRP A 72 0.69 8.04 7.11
C TRP A 72 1.83 7.88 8.11
N ALA A 73 2.37 8.98 8.65
CA ALA A 73 3.39 8.94 9.67
C ALA A 73 2.91 8.20 10.93
N ARG A 74 1.64 8.37 11.33
CA ARG A 74 1.04 7.62 12.44
C ARG A 74 0.97 6.12 12.14
N GLN A 75 0.46 5.74 10.97
CA GLN A 75 0.39 4.34 10.54
C GLN A 75 1.77 3.66 10.51
N GLN A 76 2.82 4.35 10.05
CA GLN A 76 4.18 3.82 10.05
C GLN A 76 4.70 3.55 11.46
N ARG A 77 4.49 4.48 12.40
CA ARG A 77 4.88 4.31 13.81
C ARG A 77 4.13 3.15 14.46
N GLU A 78 2.83 3.03 14.20
CA GLU A 78 2.01 1.92 14.71
C GLU A 78 2.45 0.57 14.13
N ALA A 79 2.74 0.51 12.82
CA ALA A 79 3.25 -0.68 12.16
C ALA A 79 4.60 -1.11 12.75
N GLU A 80 5.54 -0.17 12.93
CA GLU A 80 6.83 -0.44 13.55
C GLU A 80 6.67 -0.90 15.01
N ALA A 81 5.78 -0.27 15.79
CA ALA A 81 5.49 -0.69 17.15
C ALA A 81 4.90 -2.11 17.21
N LYS A 82 4.02 -2.47 16.27
CA LYS A 82 3.43 -3.82 16.16
C LYS A 82 4.50 -4.85 15.80
N GLU A 83 5.37 -4.55 14.84
CA GLU A 83 6.50 -5.42 14.47
C GLU A 83 7.47 -5.61 15.64
N ARG A 84 7.80 -4.53 16.37
CA ARG A 84 8.62 -4.61 17.60
C ARG A 84 7.98 -5.50 18.66
N ARG A 85 6.67 -5.36 18.90
CA ARG A 85 5.91 -6.22 19.83
C ARG A 85 5.92 -7.68 19.39
N ARG A 86 5.72 -7.94 18.09
CA ARG A 86 5.76 -9.30 17.51
C ARG A 86 7.14 -9.93 17.66
N ALA A 87 8.20 -9.18 17.38
CA ALA A 87 9.58 -9.63 17.54
C ALA A 87 9.93 -9.93 19.02
N ALA A 88 9.44 -9.12 19.96
CA ALA A 88 9.62 -9.38 21.39
C ALA A 88 8.90 -10.66 21.84
N ARG A 89 7.66 -10.88 21.39
CA ARG A 89 6.91 -12.12 21.68
C ARG A 89 7.59 -13.37 21.09
N ALA A 90 8.07 -13.28 19.85
CA ALA A 90 8.78 -14.39 19.20
C ALA A 90 10.03 -14.81 19.99
N ARG A 91 10.74 -13.86 20.61
CA ARG A 91 11.90 -14.14 21.47
C ARG A 91 11.53 -14.70 22.86
N GLY A 92 10.35 -14.37 23.37
CA GLY A 92 9.89 -14.81 24.70
C GLY A 92 9.16 -16.15 24.73
N GLY A 93 8.64 -16.62 23.59
CA GLY A 93 7.90 -17.89 23.47
C GLY A 93 8.75 -19.12 23.17
N SER A 94 10.08 -19.00 23.19
CA SER A 94 11.02 -20.13 22.97
C SER A 94 11.41 -20.86 24.26
N ARG A 95 10.48 -20.98 25.23
CA ARG A 95 10.66 -21.80 26.43
C ARG A 95 9.68 -22.95 26.45
#